data_AF-A0A1I5NPW9-F1
#
_entry.id   AF-A0A1I5NPW9-F1
#
_cell.length_a   1.000
_cell.length_b   1.000
_cell.length_c   1.000
_cell.angle_alpha   90.00
_cell.angle_beta   90.00
_cell.angle_gamma   90.00
#
_symmetry.space_group_name_H-M   'P 1'
#
loop_
_entity.id
_entity.type
_entity.pdbx_description
1 polymer ?
#
loop_
_entity_poly.entity_id
_entity_poly.type
_entity_poly.pdbx_seq_one_letter_code
_entity_poly.pdbx_strand_id
1 'polypeptide(L)'
;MPARHDGGALRGGAPRAVWCAGEYDPHTVSARSVAADLLKEDRAAHLVWHPGTGEIVQLLPITRAARLLGGRIGREGRVCAQLMVIGQSRSPFTGSLLTGIDAIVAWLDAWGVARRWPAGPPLPSPQSYHAHRNRRDWARGGHYGASQVPVLDRPDPGGIDIRRITGPDTPLAAIPKPRVPGTAAGPRLLPPRPRTPDTVRPPQNDPPPPGRPAPLRPASEPVPVGPSAN
;
A
#
# COMPACT_ATOMS: atom_id res chain seq x y z
N MET A 1 7.49 -8.82 23.94
CA MET A 1 6.98 -10.04 23.28
C MET A 1 7.00 -9.80 21.78
N PRO A 2 7.83 -10.51 21.00
CA PRO A 2 7.83 -10.40 19.54
C PRO A 2 6.64 -11.16 18.93
N ALA A 3 6.20 -10.74 17.74
CA ALA A 3 5.15 -11.42 17.00
C ALA A 3 5.64 -12.76 16.43
N ARG A 4 4.73 -13.74 16.39
CA ARG A 4 5.01 -15.08 15.82
C ARG A 4 4.85 -15.12 14.30
N HIS A 5 3.99 -14.26 13.75
CA HIS A 5 3.73 -14.17 12.32
C HIS A 5 3.98 -12.77 11.79
N ASP A 6 4.40 -12.71 10.53
CA ASP A 6 4.59 -11.48 9.76
C ASP A 6 3.78 -11.50 8.46
N GLY A 7 3.88 -10.42 7.68
CA GLY A 7 3.29 -10.26 6.35
C GLY A 7 4.18 -10.79 5.22
N GLY A 8 5.27 -11.49 5.54
CA GLY A 8 6.25 -12.03 4.62
C GLY A 8 7.33 -11.02 4.20
N ALA A 9 8.01 -11.36 3.11
CA ALA A 9 9.06 -10.51 2.53
C ALA A 9 8.50 -9.21 1.94
N LEU A 10 9.24 -8.12 2.15
CA LEU A 10 9.09 -6.84 1.49
C LEU A 10 9.40 -6.94 -0.01
N ARG A 11 8.92 -5.97 -0.81
CA ARG A 11 8.96 -6.04 -2.28
C ARG A 11 9.91 -5.04 -2.94
N GLY A 12 10.68 -4.29 -2.15
CA GLY A 12 11.60 -3.28 -2.67
C GLY A 12 10.89 -1.98 -3.08
N GLY A 13 11.67 -1.00 -3.53
CA GLY A 13 11.22 0.37 -3.81
C GLY A 13 11.47 1.33 -2.65
N ALA A 14 10.87 2.52 -2.72
CA ALA A 14 11.10 3.59 -1.73
C ALA A 14 10.64 3.19 -0.31
N PRO A 15 11.44 3.42 0.75
CA PRO A 15 11.05 3.21 2.13
C PRO A 15 9.89 4.10 2.53
N ARG A 16 9.08 3.61 3.45
CA ARG A 16 7.96 4.37 3.98
C ARG A 16 7.66 4.04 5.43
N ALA A 17 7.01 4.99 6.08
CA ALA A 17 6.40 4.83 7.38
C ALA A 17 4.92 5.21 7.30
N VAL A 18 4.07 4.37 7.87
CA VAL A 18 2.64 4.60 7.98
C VAL A 18 2.28 4.76 9.45
N TRP A 19 1.74 5.91 9.78
CA TRP A 19 1.27 6.26 11.11
C TRP A 19 -0.21 5.93 11.22
N CYS A 20 -0.54 5.03 12.15
CA CYS A 20 -1.90 4.63 12.46
C CYS A 20 -2.28 5.10 13.86
N ALA A 21 -3.49 5.62 14.04
CA ALA A 21 -4.09 5.80 15.36
C ALA A 21 -5.05 4.63 15.63
N GLY A 22 -5.02 4.09 16.84
CA GLY A 22 -5.77 2.89 17.20
C GLY A 22 -7.16 3.13 17.78
N GLU A 23 -7.59 4.39 17.89
CA GLU A 23 -8.81 4.80 18.59
C GLU A 23 -8.81 4.38 20.07
N TYR A 24 -7.65 4.45 20.70
CA TYR A 24 -7.44 4.15 22.12
C TYR A 24 -7.45 5.43 22.94
N ASP A 25 -8.06 5.38 24.13
CA ASP A 25 -7.94 6.44 25.12
C ASP A 25 -6.54 6.40 25.77
N PRO A 26 -5.71 7.44 25.58
CA PRO A 26 -4.35 7.48 26.12
C PRO A 26 -4.29 7.62 27.65
N HIS A 27 -5.41 7.86 28.34
CA HIS A 27 -5.43 7.91 29.80
C HIS A 27 -5.60 6.54 30.45
N THR A 28 -6.08 5.55 29.71
CA THR A 28 -6.46 4.24 30.25
C THR A 28 -5.73 3.08 29.58
N VAL A 29 -5.08 3.31 28.42
CA VAL A 29 -4.48 2.26 27.59
C VAL A 29 -2.97 2.43 27.47
N SER A 30 -2.21 1.35 27.74
CA SER A 30 -0.76 1.29 27.57
C SER A 30 -0.35 0.83 26.16
N ALA A 31 0.91 1.08 25.76
CA ALA A 31 1.43 0.50 24.51
C ALA A 31 1.55 -1.03 24.61
N ARG A 32 1.87 -1.56 25.80
CA ARG A 32 1.98 -3.01 26.04
C ARG A 32 0.64 -3.74 25.91
N SER A 33 -0.45 -3.17 26.41
CA SER A 33 -1.79 -3.77 26.28
C SER A 33 -2.22 -3.83 24.81
N VAL A 34 -2.06 -2.72 24.07
CA VAL A 34 -2.35 -2.70 22.62
C VAL A 34 -1.46 -3.65 21.84
N ALA A 35 -0.17 -3.72 22.19
CA ALA A 35 0.74 -4.70 21.61
C ALA A 35 0.24 -6.14 21.82
N ALA A 36 -0.22 -6.48 23.03
CA ALA A 36 -0.78 -7.80 23.31
C ALA A 36 -2.04 -8.08 22.48
N ASP A 37 -2.93 -7.10 22.32
CA ASP A 37 -4.17 -7.27 21.55
C ASP A 37 -3.90 -7.41 20.06
N LEU A 38 -3.00 -6.61 19.48
CA LEU A 38 -2.56 -6.76 18.09
C LEU A 38 -1.94 -8.15 17.81
N LEU A 39 -1.26 -8.74 18.79
CA LEU A 39 -0.72 -10.10 18.67
C LEU A 39 -1.83 -11.15 18.68
N LYS A 40 -2.84 -11.00 19.55
CA LYS A 40 -4.01 -11.90 19.60
C LYS A 40 -4.82 -11.85 18.30
N GLU A 41 -4.93 -10.66 17.70
CA GLU A 41 -5.65 -10.43 16.45
C GLU A 41 -4.85 -10.82 15.18
N ASP A 42 -3.60 -11.26 15.31
CA ASP A 42 -2.68 -11.50 14.18
C ASP A 42 -2.52 -10.26 13.27
N ARG A 43 -2.52 -9.08 13.89
CA ARG A 43 -2.42 -7.75 13.25
C ARG A 43 -1.18 -6.98 13.69
N ALA A 44 -0.12 -7.69 14.02
CA ALA A 44 1.13 -7.12 14.50
C ALA A 44 1.61 -5.94 13.63
N ALA A 45 1.83 -4.80 14.28
CA ALA A 45 2.54 -3.64 13.73
C ALA A 45 4.07 -3.86 13.82
N HIS A 46 4.86 -2.88 13.39
CA HIS A 46 6.29 -2.88 13.72
C HIS A 46 6.52 -2.34 15.13
N LEU A 47 5.93 -1.17 15.40
CA LEU A 47 5.98 -0.49 16.68
C LEU A 47 4.56 -0.20 17.17
N VAL A 48 4.36 -0.30 18.48
CA VAL A 48 3.27 0.34 19.21
C VAL A 48 3.89 1.43 20.08
N TRP A 49 3.34 2.64 20.04
CA TRP A 49 3.91 3.79 20.74
C TRP A 49 2.84 4.58 21.48
N HIS A 50 3.13 4.88 22.74
CA HIS A 50 2.33 5.78 23.56
C HIS A 50 2.97 7.17 23.61
N PRO A 51 2.36 8.20 22.99
CA PRO A 51 3.00 9.52 22.82
C PRO A 51 3.06 10.36 24.12
N GLY A 52 2.20 10.08 25.10
CA GLY A 52 2.26 10.70 26.43
C GLY A 52 3.41 10.17 27.31
N THR A 53 3.44 8.86 27.55
CA THR A 53 4.43 8.20 28.42
C THR A 53 5.78 7.92 27.75
N GLY A 54 5.82 7.87 26.42
CA GLY A 54 7.00 7.44 25.66
C GLY A 54 7.22 5.94 25.61
N GLU A 55 6.26 5.14 26.07
CA GLU A 55 6.35 3.68 25.98
C GLU A 55 6.37 3.25 24.50
N ILE A 56 7.41 2.51 24.11
CA ILE A 56 7.57 1.94 22.77
C ILE A 56 7.67 0.42 22.90
N VAL A 57 6.83 -0.31 22.18
CA VAL A 57 6.87 -1.76 22.09
C VAL A 57 7.13 -2.17 20.64
N GLN A 58 8.27 -2.81 20.40
CA GLN A 58 8.57 -3.40 19.10
C GLN A 58 8.02 -4.82 19.00
N LEU A 59 7.19 -5.06 17.99
CA LEU A 59 6.57 -6.36 17.74
C LEU A 59 7.27 -7.13 16.62
N LEU A 60 7.77 -6.43 15.60
CA LEU A 60 8.40 -7.03 14.42
C LEU A 60 9.68 -6.28 14.02
N PRO A 61 10.68 -6.99 13.45
CA PRO A 61 11.78 -6.33 12.77
C PRO A 61 11.27 -5.64 11.50
N ILE A 62 11.77 -4.43 11.23
CA ILE A 62 11.35 -3.60 10.08
C ILE A 62 11.72 -4.19 8.70
N THR A 63 12.57 -5.22 8.69
CA THR A 63 12.97 -5.97 7.49
C THR A 63 11.91 -6.98 7.02
N ARG A 64 10.85 -7.17 7.81
CA ARG A 64 9.71 -8.04 7.51
C ARG A 64 8.47 -7.17 7.38
N ALA A 65 7.51 -7.57 6.54
CA ALA A 65 6.27 -6.81 6.45
C ALA A 65 5.44 -7.01 7.73
N ALA A 66 4.89 -5.93 8.28
CA ALA A 66 3.87 -6.02 9.33
C ALA A 66 2.48 -6.26 8.72
N ARG A 67 1.54 -6.66 9.58
CA ARG A 67 0.19 -7.08 9.20
C ARG A 67 -0.88 -6.02 9.46
N LEU A 68 -0.54 -4.92 10.13
CA LEU A 68 -1.48 -3.87 10.53
C LEU A 68 -2.25 -3.25 9.35
N LEU A 69 -1.58 -3.01 8.21
CA LEU A 69 -2.22 -2.51 6.98
C LEU A 69 -2.89 -3.62 6.16
N GLY A 70 -2.55 -4.88 6.43
CA GLY A 70 -3.00 -6.03 5.66
C GLY A 70 -2.50 -6.08 4.21
N GLY A 71 -2.83 -7.18 3.54
CA GLY A 71 -2.69 -7.35 2.09
C GLY A 71 -1.28 -7.10 1.53
N ARG A 72 -1.25 -6.73 0.24
CA ARG A 72 0.01 -6.47 -0.48
C ARG A 72 0.58 -5.09 -0.21
N ILE A 73 -0.24 -4.14 0.22
CA ILE A 73 0.14 -2.72 0.39
C ILE A 73 1.18 -2.54 1.50
N GLY A 74 1.06 -3.30 2.59
CA GLY A 74 2.03 -3.31 3.70
C GLY A 74 3.40 -3.91 3.35
N ARG A 75 3.57 -4.43 2.12
CA ARG A 75 4.81 -5.04 1.63
C ARG A 75 5.55 -4.17 0.61
N GLU A 76 4.98 -3.04 0.22
CA GLU A 76 5.57 -2.15 -0.79
C GLU A 76 6.66 -1.27 -0.18
N GLY A 77 7.82 -1.19 -0.83
CA GLY A 77 9.02 -0.56 -0.29
C GLY A 77 10.08 -1.58 0.12
N ARG A 78 11.36 -1.15 0.12
CA ARG A 78 12.43 -1.93 0.79
C ARG A 78 12.27 -1.93 2.32
N VAL A 79 11.47 -1.00 2.84
CA VAL A 79 10.97 -0.87 4.21
C VAL A 79 9.55 -0.31 4.13
N CYS A 80 8.62 -0.87 4.92
CA CYS A 80 7.26 -0.35 5.09
C CYS A 80 6.89 -0.38 6.57
N ALA A 81 7.42 0.56 7.34
CA ALA A 81 7.16 0.67 8.76
C ALA A 81 5.68 0.97 9.00
N GLN A 82 5.08 0.29 9.96
CA GLN A 82 3.67 0.41 10.34
C GLN A 82 3.68 0.66 11.84
N LEU A 83 3.30 1.87 12.23
CA LEU A 83 3.38 2.36 13.61
C LEU A 83 1.96 2.51 14.14
N MET A 84 1.62 1.72 15.15
CA MET A 84 0.39 1.90 15.91
C MET A 84 0.64 2.93 17.02
N VAL A 85 -0.11 4.02 17.01
CA VAL A 85 -0.03 5.07 18.02
C VAL A 85 -1.25 5.00 18.93
N ILE A 86 -1.02 5.05 20.23
CA ILE A 86 -2.07 5.23 21.23
C ILE A 86 -2.64 6.63 21.08
N GLY A 87 -3.91 6.72 20.68
CA GLY A 87 -4.59 7.97 20.40
C GLY A 87 -5.77 7.75 19.45
N GLN A 88 -6.45 8.85 19.13
CA GLN A 88 -7.69 8.86 18.36
C GLN A 88 -7.59 9.81 17.17
N SER A 89 -8.25 9.49 16.06
CA SER A 89 -8.22 10.33 14.86
C SER A 89 -8.89 11.70 15.07
N ARG A 90 -9.85 11.78 16.00
CA ARG A 90 -10.54 13.04 16.36
C ARG A 90 -9.73 13.93 17.29
N SER A 91 -8.77 13.35 18.00
CA SER A 91 -7.83 14.07 18.88
C SER A 91 -6.40 13.65 18.51
N PRO A 92 -5.85 14.16 17.39
CA PRO A 92 -4.58 13.70 16.85
C PRO A 92 -3.45 13.76 17.87
N PHE A 93 -2.64 12.71 17.94
CA PHE A 93 -1.61 12.54 18.97
C PHE A 93 -0.55 13.65 18.98
N THR A 94 -0.41 14.40 17.89
CA THR A 94 0.45 15.59 17.78
C THR A 94 -0.04 16.79 18.59
N GLY A 95 -1.15 16.69 19.31
CA GLY A 95 -1.51 17.61 20.39
C GLY A 95 -0.81 17.31 21.72
N SER A 96 -0.14 16.17 21.87
CA SER A 96 0.49 15.72 23.12
C SER A 96 1.99 16.06 23.22
N LEU A 97 2.68 15.49 24.22
CA LEU A 97 4.12 15.67 24.46
C LEU A 97 5.00 15.05 23.37
N LEU A 98 4.55 13.97 22.74
CA LEU A 98 5.33 13.18 21.77
C LEU A 98 6.62 12.61 22.36
N THR A 99 6.56 12.18 23.62
CA THR A 99 7.70 11.57 24.33
C THR A 99 8.25 10.39 23.53
N GLY A 100 9.56 10.41 23.23
CA GLY A 100 10.23 9.35 22.47
C GLY A 100 10.12 9.46 20.94
N ILE A 101 9.51 10.52 20.39
CA ILE A 101 9.39 10.70 18.94
C ILE A 101 10.75 10.74 18.23
N ASP A 102 11.76 11.40 18.81
CA ASP A 102 13.08 11.53 18.22
C ASP A 102 13.75 10.16 18.01
N ALA A 103 13.57 9.23 18.96
CA ALA A 103 14.09 7.87 18.84
C ALA A 103 13.41 7.09 17.71
N ILE A 104 12.09 7.26 17.55
CA ILE A 104 11.34 6.63 16.46
C ILE A 104 11.78 7.19 15.11
N VAL A 105 11.91 8.51 15.00
CA VAL A 105 12.29 9.17 13.74
C VAL A 105 13.73 8.84 13.37
N ALA A 106 14.66 8.87 14.33
CA ALA A 106 16.05 8.45 14.11
C ALA A 106 16.14 6.98 13.68
N TRP A 107 15.32 6.09 14.26
CA TRP A 107 15.19 4.71 13.81
C TRP A 107 14.71 4.63 12.36
N LEU A 108 13.67 5.38 11.98
CA LEU A 108 13.18 5.44 10.59
C LEU A 108 14.23 5.98 9.61
N ASP A 109 15.01 6.98 10.01
CA ASP A 109 16.10 7.54 9.22
C ASP A 109 17.20 6.52 8.94
N ALA A 110 17.57 5.72 9.95
CA ALA A 110 18.55 4.63 9.82
C ALA A 110 18.14 3.59 8.76
N TRP A 111 16.84 3.49 8.47
CA TRP A 111 16.26 2.64 7.42
C TRP A 111 15.97 3.38 6.11
N GLY A 112 16.39 4.64 6.01
CA GLY A 112 16.29 5.48 4.83
C GLY A 112 14.88 5.95 4.50
N VAL A 113 13.99 6.00 5.50
CA VAL A 113 12.67 6.65 5.34
C VAL A 113 12.89 8.16 5.30
N ALA A 114 12.64 8.77 4.14
CA ALA A 114 12.82 10.21 3.99
C ALA A 114 11.79 10.99 4.81
N ARG A 115 12.25 12.00 5.55
CA ARG A 115 11.47 12.97 6.35
C ARG A 115 10.61 13.92 5.50
N ARG A 116 9.74 13.35 4.66
CA ARG A 116 8.81 14.05 3.77
C ARG A 116 7.45 13.38 3.81
N TRP A 117 6.41 14.13 3.47
CA TRP A 117 5.03 13.66 3.42
C TRP A 117 4.49 13.84 2.00
N PRO A 118 4.69 12.87 1.09
CA PRO A 118 4.38 13.06 -0.33
C PRO A 118 2.90 13.33 -0.63
N ALA A 119 2.00 12.82 0.21
CA ALA A 119 0.56 13.08 0.13
C ALA A 119 0.13 14.35 0.89
N GLY A 120 1.09 15.13 1.41
CA GLY A 120 0.84 16.24 2.32
C GLY A 120 0.50 15.77 3.75
N PRO A 121 0.17 16.70 4.66
CA PRO A 121 -0.34 16.35 5.98
C PRO A 121 -1.68 15.59 5.86
N PRO A 122 -1.91 14.54 6.67
CA PRO A 122 -3.23 13.91 6.76
C PRO A 122 -4.31 14.93 7.15
N LEU A 123 -5.51 14.76 6.63
CA LEU A 123 -6.64 15.66 6.94
C LEU A 123 -7.15 15.42 8.38
N PRO A 124 -7.74 16.43 9.04
CA PRO A 124 -8.47 16.24 10.28
C PRO A 124 -9.69 15.35 10.09
N SER A 125 -10.13 14.69 11.17
CA SER A 125 -11.43 13.99 11.17
C SER A 125 -12.56 15.01 11.29
N PRO A 126 -13.67 14.89 10.51
CA PRO A 126 -14.03 13.75 9.65
C PRO A 126 -13.55 13.90 8.19
N GLN A 127 -12.85 14.97 7.81
CA GLN A 127 -12.40 15.15 6.42
C GLN A 127 -11.44 14.03 5.96
N SER A 128 -10.74 13.37 6.89
CA SER A 128 -9.85 12.24 6.61
C SER A 128 -10.52 11.02 5.97
N TYR A 129 -11.84 10.84 6.11
CA TYR A 129 -12.58 9.81 5.38
C TYR A 129 -12.52 10.02 3.86
N HIS A 130 -12.45 11.29 3.43
CA HIS A 130 -12.35 11.70 2.03
C HIS A 130 -10.92 12.00 1.58
N ALA A 131 -9.91 11.60 2.36
CA ALA A 131 -8.51 11.82 2.00
C ALA A 131 -8.17 11.16 0.65
N HIS A 132 -7.35 11.84 -0.15
CA HIS A 132 -6.86 11.32 -1.42
C HIS A 132 -5.83 10.21 -1.20
N ARG A 133 -6.04 9.06 -1.85
CA ARG A 133 -5.22 7.85 -1.70
C ARG A 133 -4.45 7.55 -2.99
N ASN A 134 -3.58 8.47 -3.38
CA ASN A 134 -2.92 8.47 -4.69
C ASN A 134 -1.74 7.49 -4.75
N ARG A 135 -1.78 6.52 -5.69
CA ARG A 135 -0.67 5.56 -5.93
C ARG A 135 0.64 6.25 -6.32
N ARG A 136 0.57 7.38 -7.03
CA ARG A 136 1.77 8.14 -7.42
C ARG A 136 2.49 8.71 -6.21
N ASP A 137 1.74 9.27 -5.27
CA ASP A 137 2.33 9.84 -4.05
C ASP A 137 2.85 8.75 -3.14
N TRP A 138 2.11 7.64 -3.01
CA TRP A 138 2.56 6.44 -2.32
C TRP A 138 3.86 5.85 -2.88
N ALA A 139 4.05 5.85 -4.21
CA ALA A 139 5.27 5.33 -4.83
C ALA A 139 6.55 6.11 -4.45
N ARG A 140 6.42 7.38 -4.05
CA ARG A 140 7.56 8.24 -3.68
C ARG A 140 8.22 7.82 -2.37
N GLY A 141 7.50 7.15 -1.46
CA GLY A 141 8.01 6.84 -0.12
C GLY A 141 8.24 8.08 0.76
N GLY A 142 8.41 7.84 2.06
CA GLY A 142 8.35 8.85 3.12
C GLY A 142 7.28 8.49 4.15
N HIS A 143 6.67 9.49 4.76
CA HIS A 143 5.67 9.31 5.80
C HIS A 143 4.25 9.51 5.25
N TYR A 144 3.31 8.72 5.78
CA TYR A 144 1.90 8.75 5.41
C TYR A 144 1.04 8.49 6.66
N GLY A 145 -0.15 9.09 6.71
CA GLY A 145 -1.22 8.59 7.56
C GLY A 145 -1.89 7.38 6.93
N ALA A 146 -2.53 6.52 7.72
CA ALA A 146 -3.30 5.38 7.19
C ALA A 146 -4.37 5.80 6.17
N SER A 147 -4.98 6.98 6.37
CA SER A 147 -5.95 7.62 5.48
C SER A 147 -5.41 7.98 4.10
N GLN A 148 -4.09 8.05 3.94
CA GLN A 148 -3.43 8.36 2.68
C GLN A 148 -2.91 7.10 1.97
N VAL A 149 -3.01 5.93 2.60
CA VAL A 149 -2.55 4.67 2.03
C VAL A 149 -3.55 4.20 0.96
N PRO A 150 -3.09 3.84 -0.26
CA PRO A 150 -3.96 3.26 -1.27
C PRO A 150 -4.73 2.05 -0.75
N VAL A 151 -5.96 1.86 -1.24
CA VAL A 151 -6.87 0.74 -0.91
C VAL A 151 -7.34 0.62 0.55
N LEU A 152 -6.83 1.43 1.48
CA LEU A 152 -7.29 1.41 2.87
C LEU A 152 -8.43 2.40 3.08
N ASP A 153 -9.57 1.92 3.57
CA ASP A 153 -10.67 2.77 4.00
C ASP A 153 -10.58 3.05 5.51
N ARG A 154 -9.66 3.93 5.87
CA ARG A 154 -9.38 4.31 7.26
C ARG A 154 -9.22 5.82 7.39
N PRO A 155 -9.71 6.46 8.46
CA PRO A 155 -9.58 7.91 8.68
C PRO A 155 -8.33 8.29 9.48
N ASP A 156 -7.63 7.33 10.08
CA ASP A 156 -6.51 7.59 10.98
C ASP A 156 -5.24 8.06 10.24
N PRO A 157 -4.35 8.84 10.88
CA PRO A 157 -4.34 9.25 12.30
C PRO A 157 -5.10 10.56 12.59
N GLY A 158 -5.95 11.03 11.67
CA GLY A 158 -6.49 12.38 11.74
C GLY A 158 -5.45 13.46 11.43
N GLY A 159 -5.78 14.72 11.76
CA GLY A 159 -5.04 15.92 11.36
C GLY A 159 -3.77 16.14 12.16
N ILE A 160 -2.81 15.21 12.02
CA ILE A 160 -1.54 15.27 12.72
C ILE A 160 -0.67 16.43 12.20
N ASP A 161 0.02 17.11 13.10
CA ASP A 161 1.05 18.09 12.75
C ASP A 161 2.33 17.35 12.35
N ILE A 162 2.53 17.24 11.05
CA ILE A 162 3.66 16.54 10.46
C ILE A 162 5.02 17.15 10.81
N ARG A 163 5.09 18.46 11.11
CA ARG A 163 6.36 19.12 11.48
C ARG A 163 6.80 18.73 12.88
N ARG A 164 5.86 18.41 13.77
CA ARG A 164 6.17 17.85 15.10
C ARG A 164 6.68 16.41 15.04
N ILE A 165 6.52 15.73 13.91
CA ILE A 165 7.03 14.37 13.69
C ILE A 165 8.36 14.41 12.96
N THR A 166 8.42 15.01 11.77
CA THR A 166 9.61 14.95 10.90
C THR A 166 10.53 16.17 11.01
N GLY A 167 10.20 17.14 11.87
CA GLY A 167 10.99 18.33 12.14
C GLY A 167 10.55 19.57 11.35
N PRO A 168 11.07 20.77 11.70
CA PRO A 168 10.68 22.04 11.08
C PRO A 168 10.99 22.10 9.58
N ASP A 169 12.07 21.45 9.15
CA ASP A 169 12.51 21.41 7.75
C ASP A 169 11.72 20.43 6.88
N THR A 170 10.67 19.81 7.42
CA THR A 170 9.80 18.89 6.68
C THR A 170 9.25 19.60 5.44
N PRO A 171 9.61 19.17 4.21
CA PRO A 171 9.07 19.77 3.01
C PRO A 171 7.58 19.44 2.96
N LEU A 172 6.74 20.47 2.95
CA LEU A 172 5.34 20.29 2.57
C LEU A 172 5.32 19.77 1.13
N ALA A 173 4.48 18.76 0.84
CA ALA A 173 4.31 18.30 -0.52
C ALA A 173 4.10 19.52 -1.43
N ALA A 174 4.95 19.67 -2.44
CA ALA A 174 4.79 20.75 -3.40
C ALA A 174 3.40 20.63 -4.00
N ILE A 175 2.58 21.68 -3.87
CA ILE A 175 1.34 21.81 -4.64
C ILE A 175 1.73 21.57 -6.09
N PRO A 176 1.13 20.59 -6.80
CA PRO A 176 1.42 20.41 -8.21
C PRO A 176 1.19 21.75 -8.90
N LYS A 177 2.26 22.37 -9.43
CA LYS A 177 2.10 23.57 -10.26
C LYS A 177 1.06 23.22 -11.34
N PRO A 178 0.00 24.01 -11.54
CA PRO A 178 -0.92 23.81 -12.64
C PRO A 178 -0.09 23.60 -13.90
N ARG A 179 -0.33 22.50 -14.61
CA ARG A 179 0.28 22.32 -15.93
C ARG A 179 -0.23 23.48 -16.77
N VAL A 180 0.63 24.44 -17.07
CA VAL A 180 0.33 25.49 -18.05
C VAL A 180 -0.05 24.74 -19.33
N PRO A 181 -1.28 24.84 -19.85
CA PRO A 181 -1.62 24.25 -21.13
C PRO A 181 -0.89 25.09 -22.18
N GLY A 182 0.30 24.67 -22.61
CA GLY A 182 1.04 25.47 -23.58
C GLY A 182 2.53 25.23 -23.63
N THR A 183 2.97 23.99 -23.85
CA THR A 183 4.03 23.71 -24.82
C THR A 183 3.94 22.23 -25.14
N ALA A 184 3.12 21.90 -26.12
CA ALA A 184 3.31 20.65 -26.84
C ALA A 184 4.74 20.72 -27.40
N ALA A 185 5.63 19.87 -26.87
CA ALA A 185 6.84 19.53 -27.61
C ALA A 185 6.34 19.04 -28.98
N GLY A 186 6.67 19.78 -30.04
CA GLY A 186 6.33 19.38 -31.39
C GLY A 186 6.76 17.93 -31.64
N PRO A 187 6.11 17.22 -32.58
CA PRO A 187 6.45 15.84 -32.85
C PRO A 187 7.95 15.72 -33.09
N ARG A 188 8.65 15.02 -32.20
CA ARG A 188 10.04 14.62 -32.43
C ARG A 188 10.00 13.71 -33.66
N LEU A 189 10.38 14.26 -34.81
CA LEU A 189 10.71 13.48 -36.00
C LEU A 189 11.80 12.50 -35.58
N LEU A 190 11.43 11.23 -35.49
CA LEU A 190 12.39 10.13 -35.40
C LEU A 190 13.25 10.19 -36.68
N PRO A 191 14.59 10.05 -36.57
CA PRO A 191 15.41 9.92 -37.76
C PRO A 191 14.98 8.67 -38.54
N PRO A 192 14.95 8.72 -39.89
CA PRO A 192 14.55 7.58 -40.70
C PRO A 192 15.52 6.42 -40.47
N ARG A 193 14.96 5.23 -40.19
CA ARG A 193 15.73 3.98 -40.17
C ARG A 193 16.32 3.72 -41.56
N PRO A 194 17.60 3.31 -41.68
CA PRO A 194 18.13 2.84 -42.95
C PRO A 194 17.34 1.58 -43.38
N ARG A 195 16.82 1.61 -44.61
CA ARG A 195 16.16 0.46 -45.25
C ARG A 195 17.22 -0.60 -45.53
N THR A 196 17.14 -1.73 -44.83
CA THR A 196 17.75 -2.98 -45.30
C THR A 196 17.00 -3.46 -46.55
N PRO A 197 17.67 -3.94 -47.60
CA PRO A 197 16.99 -4.48 -48.78
C PRO A 197 16.13 -5.68 -48.41
N ASP A 198 14.88 -5.69 -48.89
CA ASP A 198 13.94 -6.78 -48.70
C ASP A 198 14.54 -8.09 -49.25
N THR A 199 14.73 -9.06 -48.38
CA THR A 199 15.02 -10.43 -48.78
C THR A 199 13.72 -10.99 -49.35
N VAL A 200 13.70 -11.28 -50.65
CA VAL A 200 12.57 -11.92 -51.34
C VAL A 200 12.21 -13.22 -50.62
N ARG A 201 11.01 -13.27 -50.05
CA ARG A 201 10.43 -14.47 -49.46
C ARG A 201 10.06 -15.44 -50.59
N PRO A 202 10.52 -16.70 -50.60
CA PRO A 202 10.04 -17.68 -51.57
C PRO A 202 8.56 -17.99 -51.35
N PRO A 203 7.80 -18.33 -52.41
CA PRO A 203 6.37 -18.61 -52.30
C PRO A 203 6.12 -19.83 -51.41
N GLN A 204 5.28 -19.64 -50.38
CA GLN A 204 4.72 -20.75 -49.61
C GLN A 204 3.60 -21.37 -50.45
N ASN A 205 3.76 -22.64 -50.83
CA ASN A 205 2.65 -23.45 -51.33
C ASN A 205 1.77 -23.85 -50.14
N ASP A 206 0.67 -23.14 -49.94
CA ASP A 206 -0.36 -23.56 -48.99
C ASP A 206 -1.14 -24.75 -49.58
N PRO A 207 -1.30 -25.87 -48.84
CA PRO A 207 -2.21 -26.94 -49.25
C PRO A 207 -3.67 -26.48 -49.14
N PRO A 208 -4.58 -26.99 -49.99
CA PRO A 208 -5.98 -26.57 -49.99
C PRO A 208 -6.69 -26.94 -48.67
N PRO A 209 -7.67 -26.15 -48.23
CA PRO A 209 -8.39 -26.41 -46.98
C PRO A 209 -9.23 -27.70 -47.07
N PRO A 210 -9.29 -28.51 -45.99
CA PRO A 210 -10.12 -29.71 -45.97
C PRO A 210 -11.61 -29.34 -46.04
N GLY A 211 -12.33 -30.03 -46.92
CA GLY A 211 -13.77 -29.85 -47.15
C GLY A 211 -14.62 -30.11 -45.89
N ARG A 212 -15.71 -29.35 -45.79
CA ARG A 212 -16.73 -29.47 -44.74
C ARG A 212 -17.27 -30.91 -44.67
N PRO A 213 -17.31 -31.57 -43.50
CA PRO A 213 -18.03 -32.82 -43.34
C PRO A 213 -19.56 -32.57 -43.42
N ALA A 214 -20.24 -33.48 -44.12
CA ALA A 214 -21.68 -33.49 -44.35
C ALA A 214 -22.50 -33.73 -43.06
N PRO A 215 -23.76 -33.26 -42.99
CA PRO A 215 -24.60 -33.41 -41.81
C PRO A 215 -25.01 -34.88 -41.57
N LEU A 216 -24.78 -35.36 -40.35
CA LEU A 216 -25.23 -36.66 -39.85
C LEU A 216 -26.77 -36.70 -39.81
N ARG A 217 -27.37 -37.69 -40.49
CA ARG A 217 -28.79 -38.04 -40.38
C ARG A 217 -29.08 -38.64 -38.99
N PRO A 218 -30.26 -38.37 -38.40
CA PRO A 218 -30.67 -39.00 -37.15
C PRO A 218 -31.07 -40.46 -37.39
N ALA A 219 -30.59 -41.37 -36.53
CA ALA A 219 -31.02 -42.76 -36.49
C ALA A 219 -32.19 -42.90 -35.51
N SER A 220 -33.18 -43.67 -35.96
CA SER A 220 -34.47 -43.91 -35.31
C SER A 220 -34.44 -44.98 -34.22
N GLU A 221 -35.31 -44.73 -33.24
CA GLU A 221 -36.15 -45.63 -32.43
C GLU A 221 -35.58 -46.51 -31.29
N PRO A 222 -36.33 -46.64 -30.16
CA PRO A 222 -35.89 -47.26 -28.93
C PRO A 222 -36.29 -48.74 -28.80
N VAL A 223 -35.49 -49.50 -28.05
CA VAL A 223 -35.72 -50.92 -27.73
C VAL A 223 -36.44 -51.03 -26.36
N PRO A 224 -37.39 -51.98 -26.19
CA PRO A 224 -38.37 -51.97 -25.10
C PRO A 224 -37.87 -52.60 -23.80
N VAL A 225 -38.45 -52.14 -22.69
CA VAL A 225 -38.24 -52.66 -21.33
C VAL A 225 -39.14 -53.88 -21.10
N GLY A 226 -38.55 -55.01 -20.74
CA GLY A 226 -39.20 -56.21 -20.21
C GLY A 226 -38.95 -56.40 -18.70
N PRO A 227 -39.71 -57.26 -18.01
CA PRO A 227 -40.47 -56.88 -16.82
C PRO A 227 -39.85 -57.27 -15.46
N SER A 228 -40.41 -56.65 -14.40
CA SER A 228 -40.13 -56.89 -12.98
C SER A 228 -40.76 -58.19 -12.43
N ALA A 229 -40.01 -58.87 -11.56
CA ALA A 229 -40.42 -59.68 -10.38
C ALA A 229 -39.12 -60.05 -9.64
N ASN A 230 -38.96 -60.07 -8.33
CA ASN A 230 -39.87 -60.26 -7.19
C ASN A 230 -39.28 -59.55 -5.96
#